data_AF-A0A233SNM9-F1
#
_entry.id   AF-A0A233SNM9-F1
#
_cell.length_a   1.000
_cell.length_b   1.000
_cell.length_c   1.000
_cell.angle_alpha   90.00
_cell.angle_beta   90.00
_cell.angle_gamma   90.00
#
_symmetry.space_group_name_H-M   'P 1'
#
loop_
_entity.id
_entity.type
_entity.pdbx_description
1 polymer ?
#
loop_
_entity_poly.entity_id
_entity_poly.type
_entity_poly.pdbx_seq_one_letter_code
_entity_poly.pdbx_strand_id
1 'polypeptide(L)'
;MTSDGAMAEGRRADAERRRQRVLKVIDSAAKGGEEITVSSIARAAGVDRSFLYRHRDLLTHLHSVASTPATSADRAERVSRASLQADLAHALAQNRRLATRVQQLEKRLSQLLGEQAWRDSGLGAAADLDQLQRHVTTLEQRMVDLQSQLEERTEELQAARAANRELTRSLNHSHR
;
A
#
# COMPACT_ATOMS: atom_id res chain seq x y z
N MET A 1 34.43 -49.80 -47.91
CA MET A 1 33.23 -50.31 -47.23
C MET A 1 33.34 -50.11 -45.72
N THR A 2 33.32 -48.85 -45.23
CA THR A 2 33.57 -48.53 -43.81
C THR A 2 32.64 -47.47 -43.22
N SER A 3 31.75 -46.84 -43.99
CA SER A 3 30.85 -45.79 -43.48
C SER A 3 29.62 -46.33 -42.73
N ASP A 4 29.15 -47.53 -43.05
CA ASP A 4 27.93 -48.11 -42.45
C ASP A 4 28.15 -48.55 -40.99
N GLY A 5 29.36 -49.03 -40.67
CA GLY A 5 29.75 -49.38 -39.29
C GLY A 5 29.81 -48.16 -38.37
N ALA A 6 30.42 -47.07 -38.84
CA ALA A 6 30.53 -45.83 -38.08
C ALA A 6 29.17 -45.18 -37.80
N MET A 7 28.23 -45.23 -38.76
CA MET A 7 26.86 -44.72 -38.58
C MET A 7 25.98 -45.62 -37.69
N ALA A 8 26.24 -46.93 -37.68
CA ALA A 8 25.58 -47.85 -36.74
C ALA A 8 26.08 -47.64 -35.30
N GLU A 9 27.38 -47.42 -35.10
CA GLU A 9 27.97 -47.08 -33.80
C GLU A 9 27.51 -45.74 -33.26
N GLY A 10 27.46 -44.70 -34.11
CA GLY A 10 26.93 -43.39 -33.72
C GLY A 10 25.48 -43.44 -33.24
N ARG A 11 24.64 -44.25 -33.90
CA ARG A 11 23.24 -44.47 -33.49
C ARG A 11 23.13 -45.22 -32.16
N ARG A 12 24.00 -46.21 -31.90
CA ARG A 12 24.06 -46.93 -30.61
C ARG A 12 24.50 -46.00 -29.48
N ALA A 13 25.51 -45.16 -29.71
CA ALA A 13 26.00 -44.21 -28.72
C ALA A 13 24.98 -43.09 -28.41
N ASP A 14 24.15 -42.69 -29.37
CA ASP A 14 23.07 -41.73 -29.13
C ASP A 14 21.89 -42.36 -28.36
N ALA A 15 21.55 -43.62 -28.67
CA ALA A 15 20.53 -44.36 -27.92
C ALA A 15 20.92 -44.54 -26.45
N GLU A 16 22.18 -44.86 -26.16
CA GLU A 16 22.67 -45.02 -24.79
C GLU A 16 22.68 -43.68 -24.02
N ARG A 17 23.07 -42.58 -24.67
CA ARG A 17 22.99 -41.24 -24.06
C ARG A 17 21.56 -40.84 -23.72
N ARG A 18 20.58 -41.13 -24.60
CA ARG A 18 19.15 -40.90 -24.33
C ARG A 18 18.67 -41.75 -23.16
N ARG A 19 19.08 -43.02 -23.09
CA ARG A 19 18.77 -43.94 -21.99
C ARG A 19 19.28 -43.43 -20.65
N GLN A 20 20.55 -43.02 -20.59
CA GLN A 20 21.15 -42.47 -19.38
C GLN A 20 20.46 -41.18 -18.90
N ARG A 21 20.02 -40.32 -19.83
CA ARG A 21 19.21 -39.14 -19.46
C ARG A 21 17.87 -39.52 -18.84
N VAL A 22 17.17 -40.50 -19.41
CA VAL A 22 15.90 -40.98 -18.87
C VAL A 22 16.08 -41.54 -17.46
N LEU A 23 17.10 -42.38 -17.24
CA LEU A 23 17.39 -42.94 -15.91
C LEU A 23 17.68 -41.83 -14.88
N LYS A 24 18.51 -40.86 -15.24
CA LYS A 24 18.83 -39.72 -14.38
C LYS A 24 17.59 -38.91 -14.00
N VAL A 25 16.66 -38.73 -14.94
CA VAL A 25 15.39 -38.02 -14.71
C VAL A 25 14.48 -38.82 -13.78
N ILE A 26 14.37 -40.14 -13.96
CA ILE A 26 13.62 -41.03 -13.06
C ILE A 26 14.16 -40.92 -11.63
N ASP A 27 15.47 -40.99 -11.43
CA ASP A 27 16.10 -40.86 -10.11
C ASP A 27 15.86 -39.49 -9.47
N SER A 28 15.88 -38.41 -10.26
CA SER A 28 15.58 -37.08 -9.76
C SER A 28 14.11 -36.91 -9.37
N ALA A 29 13.19 -37.47 -10.15
CA ALA A 29 11.76 -37.43 -9.86
C ALA A 29 11.43 -38.24 -8.60
N ALA A 30 12.09 -39.37 -8.40
CA ALA A 30 12.00 -40.18 -7.19
C ALA A 30 12.39 -39.39 -5.92
N LYS A 31 13.44 -38.57 -6.00
CA LYS A 31 13.92 -37.73 -4.89
C LYS A 31 13.09 -36.48 -4.64
N GLY A 32 12.52 -35.90 -5.71
CA GLY A 32 11.70 -34.69 -5.64
C GLY A 32 10.26 -34.93 -5.20
N GLY A 33 9.78 -36.18 -5.27
CA GLY A 33 8.38 -36.51 -4.99
C GLY A 33 7.39 -35.95 -6.02
N GLU A 34 7.86 -35.64 -7.23
CA GLU A 34 7.02 -35.22 -8.35
C GLU A 34 6.17 -36.39 -8.88
N GLU A 35 5.08 -36.09 -9.60
CA GLU A 35 4.25 -37.12 -10.22
C GLU A 35 5.02 -37.90 -11.31
N ILE A 36 5.35 -39.14 -10.97
CA ILE A 36 6.08 -40.09 -11.83
C ILE A 36 5.10 -40.67 -12.86
N THR A 37 4.95 -39.98 -13.99
CA THR A 37 4.18 -40.47 -15.14
C THR A 37 5.07 -40.62 -16.37
N VAL A 38 4.73 -41.55 -17.26
CA VAL A 38 5.47 -41.77 -18.52
C VAL A 38 5.56 -40.47 -19.34
N SER A 39 4.52 -39.64 -19.29
CA SER A 39 4.46 -38.36 -20.00
C SER A 39 5.37 -37.28 -19.38
N SER A 40 5.40 -37.17 -18.06
CA SER A 40 6.25 -36.18 -17.37
C SER A 40 7.73 -36.52 -17.57
N ILE A 41 8.10 -37.80 -17.48
CA ILE A 41 9.48 -38.27 -17.64
C ILE A 41 9.98 -38.15 -19.08
N ALA A 42 9.15 -38.47 -20.07
CA ALA A 42 9.49 -38.28 -21.50
C ALA A 42 9.83 -36.81 -21.80
N ARG A 43 9.00 -35.88 -21.30
CA ARG A 43 9.19 -34.44 -21.46
C ARG A 43 10.46 -33.96 -20.76
N ALA A 44 10.69 -34.37 -19.51
CA ALA A 44 11.84 -33.96 -18.72
C ALA A 44 13.17 -34.53 -19.26
N ALA A 45 13.16 -35.74 -19.84
CA ALA A 45 14.34 -36.35 -20.46
C ALA A 45 14.61 -35.88 -21.91
N GLY A 46 13.68 -35.12 -22.51
CA GLY A 46 13.76 -34.67 -23.90
C GLY A 46 13.68 -35.81 -24.91
N VAL A 47 12.85 -36.83 -24.63
CA VAL A 47 12.70 -38.03 -25.48
C VAL A 47 11.23 -38.28 -25.82
N ASP A 48 10.96 -38.84 -26.99
CA ASP A 48 9.60 -39.21 -27.41
C ASP A 48 9.04 -40.39 -26.60
N ARG A 49 7.71 -40.41 -26.37
CA ARG A 49 7.02 -41.48 -25.62
C ARG A 49 7.24 -42.86 -26.24
N SER A 50 7.32 -42.95 -27.57
CA SER A 50 7.56 -44.19 -28.30
C SER A 50 8.91 -44.83 -27.92
N PHE A 51 9.91 -44.04 -27.55
CA PHE A 51 11.20 -44.55 -27.08
C PHE A 51 11.05 -45.30 -25.76
N LEU A 52 10.27 -44.77 -24.81
CA LEU A 52 10.02 -45.43 -23.53
C LEU A 52 9.24 -46.73 -23.72
N TYR A 53 8.24 -46.75 -24.60
CA TYR A 53 7.49 -47.98 -24.90
C TYR A 53 8.31 -49.05 -25.62
N ARG A 54 9.32 -48.65 -26.40
CA ARG A 54 10.26 -49.58 -27.04
C ARG A 54 11.24 -50.22 -26.05
N HIS A 55 11.51 -49.54 -24.93
CA HIS A 55 12.43 -49.95 -23.88
C HIS A 55 11.68 -50.37 -22.61
N ARG A 56 11.26 -51.64 -22.59
CA ARG A 56 10.45 -52.23 -21.51
C ARG A 56 11.14 -52.21 -20.15
N ASP A 57 12.48 -52.24 -20.13
CA ASP A 57 13.31 -52.09 -18.95
C ASP A 57 13.11 -50.73 -18.27
N LEU A 58 13.10 -49.64 -19.06
CA LEU A 58 12.88 -48.28 -18.54
C LEU A 58 11.46 -48.12 -17.97
N LEU A 59 10.46 -48.73 -18.60
CA LEU A 59 9.09 -48.73 -18.07
C LEU A 59 8.97 -49.53 -16.78
N THR A 60 9.66 -50.66 -16.70
CA THR A 60 9.64 -51.49 -15.49
C THR A 60 10.31 -50.78 -14.32
N HIS A 61 11.41 -50.06 -14.58
CA HIS A 61 12.08 -49.23 -13.59
C HIS A 61 11.22 -48.03 -13.17
N LEU A 62 10.56 -47.35 -14.12
CA LEU A 62 9.63 -46.27 -13.84
C LEU A 62 8.47 -46.76 -12.97
N HIS A 63 7.89 -47.92 -13.28
CA HIS A 63 6.82 -48.52 -12.49
C HIS A 63 7.30 -49.00 -11.11
N SER A 64 8.53 -49.53 -10.98
CA SER A 64 9.06 -49.94 -9.68
C SER A 64 9.28 -48.73 -8.77
N VAL A 65 9.80 -47.63 -9.31
CA VAL A 65 10.00 -46.38 -8.58
C VAL A 65 8.65 -45.74 -8.23
N ALA A 66 7.71 -45.70 -9.18
CA ALA A 66 6.35 -45.19 -8.93
C ALA A 66 5.57 -46.01 -7.90
N SER A 67 5.84 -47.31 -7.80
CA SER A 67 5.20 -48.22 -6.84
C SER A 67 5.89 -48.23 -5.48
N THR A 68 7.05 -47.57 -5.33
CA THR A 68 7.74 -47.49 -4.04
C THR A 68 7.01 -46.48 -3.15
N PRO A 69 6.36 -46.90 -2.06
CA PRO A 69 5.64 -45.97 -1.20
C PRO A 69 6.62 -45.00 -0.55
N ALA A 70 6.26 -43.71 -0.52
CA ALA A 70 7.04 -42.68 0.16
C ALA A 70 7.37 -43.13 1.59
N THR A 71 8.66 -43.13 1.93
CA THR A 71 9.16 -43.62 3.22
C THR A 71 8.56 -42.79 4.36
N SER A 72 8.47 -43.37 5.56
CA SER A 72 7.95 -42.66 6.74
C SER A 72 8.67 -41.33 7.02
N ALA A 73 9.97 -41.25 6.72
CA ALA A 73 10.78 -40.03 6.80
C ALA A 73 10.26 -38.93 5.86
N ASP A 74 10.05 -39.22 4.57
CA ASP A 74 9.48 -38.26 3.60
C ASP A 74 8.11 -37.75 4.04
N ARG A 75 7.29 -38.64 4.62
CA ARG A 75 5.96 -38.26 5.12
C ARG A 75 6.08 -37.33 6.33
N ALA A 76 6.98 -37.63 7.27
CA ALA A 76 7.24 -36.77 8.42
C ALA A 76 7.79 -35.41 8.01
N GLU A 77 8.70 -35.35 7.02
CA GLU A 77 9.20 -34.08 6.47
C GLU A 77 8.10 -33.27 5.77
N ARG A 78 7.23 -33.91 4.97
CA ARG A 78 6.09 -33.23 4.34
C ARG A 78 5.09 -32.71 5.37
N VAL A 79 4.80 -33.49 6.42
CA VAL A 79 3.94 -33.07 7.53
C VAL A 79 4.55 -31.89 8.30
N SER A 80 5.86 -31.93 8.55
CA SER A 80 6.61 -30.82 9.17
C SER A 80 6.57 -29.56 8.30
N ARG A 81 6.80 -29.68 6.99
CA ARG A 81 6.68 -28.56 6.03
C ARG A 81 5.26 -27.99 5.99
N ALA A 82 4.24 -28.83 5.99
CA ALA A 82 2.85 -28.40 6.02
C ALA A 82 2.51 -27.65 7.32
N SER A 83 3.01 -28.13 8.47
CA SER A 83 2.88 -27.43 9.75
C SER A 83 3.55 -26.05 9.70
N LEU A 84 4.79 -25.97 9.23
CA LEU A 84 5.53 -24.70 9.12
C LEU A 84 4.83 -23.71 8.17
N GLN A 85 4.22 -24.19 7.09
CA GLN A 85 3.42 -23.35 6.19
C GLN A 85 2.15 -22.84 6.86
N ALA A 86 1.48 -23.69 7.66
CA ALA A 86 0.31 -23.28 8.44
C ALA A 86 0.69 -22.23 9.51
N ASP A 87 1.82 -22.42 10.20
CA ASP A 87 2.34 -21.49 11.20
C ASP A 87 2.70 -20.14 10.57
N LEU A 88 3.35 -20.16 9.38
CA LEU A 88 3.65 -18.94 8.63
C LEU A 88 2.37 -18.22 8.18
N ALA A 89 1.37 -18.94 7.68
CA ALA A 89 0.08 -18.37 7.31
C ALA A 89 -0.62 -17.74 8.53
N HIS A 90 -0.57 -18.41 9.68
CA HIS A 90 -1.12 -17.91 10.93
C HIS A 90 -0.42 -16.62 11.37
N ALA A 91 0.92 -16.60 11.38
CA ALA A 91 1.71 -15.43 11.74
C ALA A 91 1.43 -14.23 10.81
N LEU A 92 1.33 -14.45 9.50
CA LEU A 92 0.98 -13.41 8.54
C LEU A 92 -0.44 -12.87 8.77
N ALA A 93 -1.40 -13.73 9.08
CA ALA A 93 -2.76 -13.32 9.40
C ALA A 93 -2.80 -12.48 10.70
N GLN A 94 -2.06 -12.88 11.73
CA GLN A 94 -1.95 -12.13 12.97
C GLN A 94 -1.28 -10.77 12.74
N ASN A 95 -0.21 -10.72 11.97
CA ASN A 95 0.50 -9.48 11.64
C ASN A 95 -0.43 -8.48 10.91
N ARG A 96 -1.21 -8.95 9.93
CA ARG A 96 -2.24 -8.13 9.26
C ARG A 96 -3.26 -7.56 10.24
N ARG A 97 -3.76 -8.37 11.18
CA ARG A 97 -4.72 -7.91 12.20
C ARG A 97 -4.11 -6.84 13.11
N LEU A 98 -2.86 -7.03 13.53
CA LEU A 98 -2.14 -6.06 14.35
C LEU A 98 -1.92 -4.74 13.58
N ALA A 99 -1.51 -4.80 12.31
CA ALA A 99 -1.34 -3.63 11.47
C ALA A 99 -2.64 -2.82 11.31
N THR A 100 -3.77 -3.51 11.07
CA THR A 100 -5.09 -2.84 11.03
C THR A 100 -5.44 -2.19 12.36
N ARG A 101 -5.14 -2.84 13.49
CA ARG A 101 -5.40 -2.26 14.82
C ARG A 101 -4.53 -1.03 15.08
N VAL A 102 -3.26 -1.06 14.67
CA VAL A 102 -2.36 0.11 14.76
C VAL A 102 -2.93 1.28 13.95
N GLN A 103 -3.32 1.07 12.70
CA GLN A 103 -3.92 2.12 11.87
C GLN A 103 -5.21 2.70 12.48
N GLN A 104 -6.05 1.86 13.08
CA GLN A 104 -7.26 2.33 13.77
C GLN A 104 -6.92 3.17 15.01
N LEU A 105 -5.91 2.77 15.78
CA LEU A 105 -5.47 3.51 16.96
C LEU A 105 -4.82 4.84 16.57
N GLU A 106 -3.98 4.86 15.54
CA GLU A 106 -3.38 6.09 15.00
C GLU A 106 -4.45 7.06 14.50
N LYS A 107 -5.48 6.57 13.79
CA LYS A 107 -6.60 7.40 13.35
C LYS A 107 -7.40 7.98 14.53
N ARG A 108 -7.63 7.19 15.58
CA ARG A 108 -8.30 7.69 16.79
C ARG A 108 -7.43 8.70 17.53
N LEU A 109 -6.13 8.46 17.61
CA LEU A 109 -5.18 9.38 18.24
C LEU A 109 -5.15 10.71 17.48
N SER A 110 -5.06 10.69 16.15
CA SER A 110 -5.06 11.91 15.35
C SER A 110 -6.38 12.68 15.45
N GLN A 111 -7.52 11.99 15.54
CA GLN A 111 -8.82 12.63 15.80
C GLN A 111 -8.84 13.31 17.17
N LEU A 112 -8.44 12.61 18.24
CA LEU A 112 -8.44 13.18 19.60
C LEU A 112 -7.47 14.36 19.72
N LEU A 113 -6.27 14.24 19.15
CA LEU A 113 -5.28 15.32 19.12
C LEU A 113 -5.75 16.49 18.26
N GLY A 114 -6.42 16.23 17.14
CA GLY A 114 -7.01 17.27 16.29
C GLY A 114 -8.13 18.02 17.01
N GLU A 115 -9.02 17.32 17.72
CA GLU A 115 -10.03 17.94 18.54
C GLU A 115 -9.44 18.74 19.71
N GLN A 116 -8.40 18.22 20.36
CA GLN A 116 -7.75 18.92 21.46
C GLN A 116 -7.02 20.18 20.95
N ALA A 117 -6.26 20.08 19.85
CA ALA A 117 -5.64 21.24 19.22
C ALA A 117 -6.69 22.28 18.77
N TRP A 118 -7.85 21.85 18.27
CA TRP A 118 -8.95 22.73 17.91
C TRP A 118 -9.56 23.46 19.11
N ARG A 119 -9.73 22.76 20.25
CA ARG A 119 -10.18 23.36 21.52
C ARG A 119 -9.13 24.33 22.08
N ASP A 120 -7.87 23.91 22.15
CA ASP A 120 -6.76 24.69 22.72
C ASP A 120 -6.44 25.94 21.89
N SER A 121 -6.75 25.92 20.58
CA SER A 121 -6.62 27.09 19.71
C SER A 121 -7.61 28.22 20.04
N GLY A 122 -8.59 27.98 20.92
CA GLY A 122 -9.63 28.98 21.27
C GLY A 122 -10.58 29.33 20.11
N LEU A 123 -10.49 28.60 19.00
CA LEU A 123 -11.32 28.77 17.80
C LEU A 123 -12.50 27.79 17.77
N GLY A 124 -12.55 26.86 18.72
CA GLY A 124 -13.45 25.72 18.68
C GLY A 124 -14.73 25.83 19.51
N ALA A 125 -14.85 26.81 20.39
CA ALA A 125 -16.08 27.01 21.16
C ALA A 125 -17.04 27.93 20.39
N ALA A 126 -18.29 27.49 20.20
CA ALA A 126 -19.34 28.34 19.63
C ALA A 126 -19.49 29.66 20.41
N ALA A 127 -19.26 29.62 21.73
CA ALA A 127 -19.26 30.80 22.60
C ALA A 127 -18.18 31.82 22.24
N ASP A 128 -16.98 31.38 21.82
CA ASP A 128 -15.88 32.28 21.43
C ASP A 128 -16.16 32.94 20.08
N LEU A 129 -16.74 32.19 19.12
CA LEU A 129 -17.16 32.75 17.84
C LEU A 129 -18.30 33.77 18.01
N ASP A 130 -19.31 33.45 18.83
CA ASP A 130 -20.41 34.37 19.13
C ASP A 130 -19.92 35.61 19.88
N GLN A 131 -18.95 35.45 20.79
CA GLN A 131 -18.34 36.56 21.50
C GLN A 131 -17.54 37.44 20.54
N LEU A 132 -16.78 36.86 19.62
CA LEU A 132 -16.04 37.59 18.60
C LEU A 132 -16.99 38.37 17.67
N GLN A 133 -18.07 37.73 17.21
CA GLN A 133 -19.10 38.39 16.41
C GLN A 133 -19.76 39.55 17.16
N ARG A 134 -20.13 39.36 18.43
CA ARG A 134 -20.65 40.45 19.29
C ARG A 134 -19.64 41.59 19.46
N HIS A 135 -18.35 41.28 19.53
CA HIS A 135 -17.32 42.30 19.65
C HIS A 135 -17.16 43.08 18.35
N VAL A 136 -17.19 42.40 17.19
CA VAL A 136 -17.15 43.02 15.87
C VAL A 136 -18.33 43.98 15.71
N THR A 137 -19.56 43.54 16.01
CA THR A 137 -20.75 44.42 15.87
C THR A 137 -20.71 45.62 16.82
N THR A 138 -20.20 45.45 18.04
CA THR A 138 -20.00 46.56 18.99
C THR A 138 -18.97 47.56 18.48
N LEU A 139 -17.88 47.08 17.87
CA LEU A 139 -16.85 47.96 17.29
C LEU A 139 -17.38 48.69 16.06
N GLU A 140 -18.16 48.03 15.21
CA GLU A 140 -18.82 48.65 14.06
C GLU A 140 -19.77 49.78 14.50
N GLN A 141 -20.60 49.54 15.53
CA GLN A 141 -21.47 50.57 16.09
C GLN A 141 -20.67 51.77 16.63
N ARG A 142 -19.60 51.52 17.37
CA ARG A 142 -18.72 52.59 17.86
C ARG A 142 -18.06 53.38 16.73
N MET A 143 -17.69 52.73 15.63
CA MET A 143 -17.13 53.42 14.46
C MET A 143 -18.15 54.37 13.84
N VAL A 144 -19.40 53.92 13.69
CA VAL A 144 -20.50 54.77 13.18
C VAL A 144 -20.77 55.94 14.13
N ASP A 145 -20.89 55.69 15.43
CA ASP A 145 -21.15 56.75 16.42
C ASP A 145 -20.04 57.81 16.43
N LEU A 146 -18.78 57.37 16.37
CA LEU A 146 -17.62 58.28 16.32
C LEU A 146 -17.57 59.08 15.02
N GLN A 147 -17.96 58.48 13.90
CA GLN A 147 -18.08 59.20 12.62
C GLN A 147 -19.14 60.29 12.70
N SER A 148 -20.33 59.98 13.22
CA SER A 148 -21.39 60.98 13.39
C SER A 148 -20.98 62.11 14.34
N GLN A 149 -20.29 61.81 15.45
CA GLN A 149 -19.76 62.84 16.35
C GLN A 149 -18.72 63.73 15.65
N LEU A 150 -17.85 63.16 14.82
CA LEU A 150 -16.88 63.94 14.04
C LEU A 150 -17.57 64.87 13.03
N GLU A 151 -18.61 64.39 12.36
CA GLU A 151 -19.41 65.19 11.44
C GLU A 151 -20.07 66.37 12.17
N GLU A 152 -20.76 66.11 13.28
CA GLU A 152 -21.40 67.15 14.10
C GLU A 152 -20.39 68.21 14.57
N ARG A 153 -19.24 67.80 15.12
CA ARG A 153 -18.19 68.76 15.55
C ARG A 153 -17.58 69.53 14.38
N THR A 154 -17.52 68.92 13.20
CA THR A 154 -17.02 69.61 12.00
C THR A 154 -18.00 70.68 11.56
N GLU A 155 -19.31 70.40 11.58
CA GLU A 155 -20.37 71.36 11.30
C GLU A 155 -20.39 72.50 12.32
N GLU A 156 -20.30 72.19 13.62
CA GLU A 156 -20.20 73.19 14.69
C GLU A 156 -18.99 74.12 14.50
N LEU A 157 -17.81 73.57 14.19
CA LEU A 157 -16.61 74.35 13.92
C LEU A 157 -16.76 75.24 12.68
N GLN A 158 -17.40 74.73 11.62
CA GLN A 158 -17.67 75.52 10.42
C GLN A 158 -18.63 76.68 10.72
N ALA A 159 -19.69 76.43 11.48
CA ALA A 159 -20.65 77.45 11.92
C ALA A 159 -19.97 78.51 12.80
N ALA A 160 -19.17 78.08 13.79
CA ALA A 160 -18.42 78.99 14.65
C ALA A 160 -17.43 79.85 13.85
N ARG A 161 -16.70 79.27 12.89
CA ARG A 161 -15.81 80.01 11.98
C ARG A 161 -16.57 80.99 11.10
N ALA A 162 -17.75 80.63 10.60
CA ALA A 162 -18.59 81.52 9.82
C ALA A 162 -19.08 82.72 10.65
N ALA A 163 -19.56 82.49 11.88
CA ALA A 163 -19.97 83.54 12.81
C ALA A 163 -18.80 84.47 13.16
N ASN A 164 -17.61 83.92 13.41
CA ASN A 164 -16.41 84.71 13.71
C ASN A 164 -15.99 85.61 12.53
N ARG A 165 -16.08 85.09 11.29
CA ARG A 165 -15.86 85.89 10.07
C ARG A 165 -16.88 87.02 9.96
N GLU A 166 -18.14 86.77 10.26
CA GLU A 166 -19.19 87.78 10.20
C GLU A 166 -19.02 88.88 11.26
N LEU A 167 -18.72 88.51 12.51
CA LEU A 167 -18.36 89.45 13.57
C LEU A 167 -17.14 90.31 13.19
N THR A 168 -16.12 89.69 12.60
CA THR A 168 -14.94 90.43 12.13
C THR A 168 -15.31 91.41 11.02
N ARG A 169 -16.21 91.03 10.10
CA ARG A 169 -16.72 91.96 9.08
C ARG A 169 -17.47 93.11 9.73
N SER A 170 -18.43 92.86 10.63
CA SER A 170 -19.23 93.94 11.24
C SER A 170 -18.38 94.94 12.03
N LEU A 171 -17.40 94.47 12.80
CA LEU A 171 -16.46 95.33 13.54
C LEU A 171 -15.61 96.22 12.62
N ASN A 172 -15.14 95.67 11.50
CA ASN A 172 -14.37 96.44 10.51
C ASN A 172 -15.23 97.49 9.78
N HIS A 173 -16.53 97.26 9.63
CA HIS A 173 -17.46 98.24 9.05
C HIS A 173 -17.88 99.32 10.06
N SER A 174 -17.91 99.03 11.37
CA SER A 174 -18.21 100.01 12.42
C SER A 174 -17.04 100.94 12.79
N HIS A 175 -15.80 100.57 12.43
CA HIS A 175 -14.60 101.37 12.69
C HIS A 175 -14.16 102.26 11.52
N ARG A 176 -14.95 102.32 10.43
CA ARG A 176 -14.84 103.31 9.36
C ARG A 176 -15.85 104.43 9.57
#